data_AF-A0A820KXV9-F1
#
_entry.id   AF-A0A820KXV9-F1
#
_cell.length_a   1.000
_cell.length_b   1.000
_cell.length_c   1.000
_cell.angle_alpha   90.00
_cell.angle_beta   90.00
_cell.angle_gamma   90.00
#
_symmetry.space_group_name_H-M   'P 1'
#
loop_
_entity.id
_entity.type
_entity.pdbx_description
1 polymer ?
#
loop_
_entity_poly.entity_id
_entity_poly.type
_entity_poly.pdbx_seq_one_letter_code
_entity_poly.pdbx_strand_id
1 'polypeptide(L)'
;MKVIIALCVLFVGAYCAPMLDEQLGNQWALFKRVHEKQYNSIEEETARRTIWEANLAKIQKHNVEADLGIHTYTLGMNRFGDMTNEEFRKQMNGFKISAKDESFDRHTFLARANVAIPDAVDWRTKGYVTPIKDQGQ
;
A
#
# COMPACT_ATOMS: atom_id res chain seq x y z
N MET A 1 -60.23 21.16 -25.60
CA MET A 1 -58.86 21.72 -25.55
C MET A 1 -58.48 22.02 -24.11
N LYS A 2 -57.72 21.13 -23.44
CA LYS A 2 -56.74 21.42 -22.37
C LYS A 2 -55.90 20.13 -22.23
N VAL A 3 -54.81 20.02 -22.99
CA VAL A 3 -53.87 18.90 -22.85
C VAL A 3 -52.70 19.39 -22.01
N ILE A 4 -52.53 18.76 -20.85
CA ILE A 4 -51.53 19.07 -19.85
C ILE A 4 -50.18 18.50 -20.30
N ILE A 5 -49.14 19.33 -20.21
CA ILE A 5 -47.74 19.01 -20.48
C ILE A 5 -47.22 18.07 -19.38
N ALA A 6 -46.63 16.94 -19.76
CA ALA A 6 -45.84 16.10 -18.86
C ALA A 6 -44.39 16.05 -19.35
N LEU A 7 -43.54 16.80 -18.65
CA LEU A 7 -42.09 16.83 -18.84
C LEU A 7 -41.51 15.63 -18.09
N CYS A 8 -41.16 14.55 -18.81
CA CYS A 8 -40.45 13.42 -18.22
C CYS A 8 -38.97 13.79 -18.02
N VAL A 9 -38.63 14.29 -16.83
CA VAL A 9 -37.24 14.40 -16.38
C VAL A 9 -36.74 13.00 -16.03
N LEU A 10 -36.02 12.38 -16.95
CA LEU A 10 -35.25 11.17 -16.66
C LEU A 10 -34.03 11.57 -15.83
N PHE A 11 -34.13 11.40 -14.52
CA PHE A 11 -32.97 11.33 -13.65
C PHE A 11 -32.19 10.05 -14.01
N VAL A 12 -31.25 10.16 -14.94
CA VAL A 12 -30.18 9.17 -15.08
C VAL A 12 -29.20 9.44 -13.94
N GLY A 13 -29.47 8.82 -12.79
CA GLY A 13 -28.46 8.68 -11.75
C GLY A 13 -27.32 7.88 -12.34
N ALA A 14 -26.21 8.53 -12.68
CA ALA A 14 -24.98 7.87 -13.07
C ALA A 14 -24.42 7.15 -11.83
N TYR A 15 -24.88 5.91 -11.61
CA TYR A 15 -24.14 4.96 -10.80
C TYR A 15 -22.89 4.59 -11.59
N CYS A 16 -21.83 5.38 -11.41
CA CYS A 16 -20.50 5.01 -11.86
C CYS A 16 -20.03 3.89 -10.93
N ALA A 17 -20.47 2.66 -11.21
CA ALA A 17 -19.78 1.50 -10.66
C ALA A 17 -18.33 1.58 -11.15
N PRO A 18 -17.33 1.39 -10.28
CA PRO A 18 -15.94 1.34 -10.73
C PRO A 18 -15.86 0.26 -11.81
N MET A 19 -15.56 0.69 -13.04
CA MET A 19 -15.44 -0.21 -14.17
C MET A 19 -14.15 -1.00 -13.98
N LEU A 20 -14.27 -2.17 -13.35
CA LEU A 20 -13.16 -3.10 -13.17
C LEU A 20 -12.65 -3.54 -14.55
N ASP A 21 -11.34 -3.55 -14.72
CA ASP A 21 -10.76 -4.02 -15.97
C ASP A 21 -10.88 -5.54 -16.08
N GLU A 22 -11.75 -6.01 -16.98
CA GLU A 22 -11.98 -7.43 -17.21
C GLU A 22 -10.70 -8.18 -17.58
N GLN A 23 -9.75 -7.50 -18.25
CA GLN A 23 -8.46 -8.10 -18.65
C GLN A 23 -7.57 -8.43 -17.45
N LEU A 24 -7.75 -7.74 -16.32
CA LEU A 24 -7.01 -7.98 -15.09
C LEU A 24 -7.58 -9.14 -14.24
N GLY A 25 -8.69 -9.76 -14.65
CA GLY A 25 -9.33 -10.84 -13.90
C GLY A 25 -8.39 -12.00 -13.55
N ASN A 26 -7.53 -12.41 -14.48
CA ASN A 26 -6.55 -13.48 -14.25
C ASN A 26 -5.46 -13.07 -13.25
N GLN A 27 -4.98 -11.82 -13.34
CA GLN A 27 -3.96 -11.30 -12.42
C GLN A 27 -4.52 -11.13 -11.01
N TRP A 28 -5.78 -10.67 -10.90
CA TRP A 28 -6.50 -10.60 -9.63
C TRP A 28 -6.67 -11.98 -8.99
N ALA A 29 -7.09 -12.99 -9.77
CA ALA A 29 -7.23 -14.35 -9.27
C ALA A 29 -5.88 -14.94 -8.79
N LEU A 30 -4.79 -14.66 -9.52
CA LEU A 30 -3.45 -15.06 -9.13
C LEU A 30 -3.01 -14.35 -7.83
N PHE A 31 -3.23 -13.04 -7.73
CA PHE A 31 -2.92 -12.26 -6.53
C PHE A 31 -3.62 -12.84 -5.30
N LYS A 32 -4.93 -13.10 -5.39
CA LYS A 32 -5.69 -13.71 -4.29
C LYS A 32 -5.12 -15.06 -3.89
N ARG A 33 -4.72 -15.90 -4.87
CA ARG A 33 -4.14 -17.22 -4.61
C ARG A 33 -2.77 -17.12 -3.94
N VAL A 34 -1.87 -16.30 -4.45
CA VAL A 34 -0.49 -16.18 -3.97
C VAL A 34 -0.42 -15.58 -2.57
N HIS A 35 -1.35 -14.67 -2.24
CA HIS A 35 -1.40 -14.01 -0.93
C HIS A 35 -2.54 -14.51 -0.05
N GLU A 36 -3.14 -15.64 -0.40
CA GLU A 36 -4.18 -16.34 0.37
C GLU A 36 -5.34 -15.42 0.81
N LYS A 37 -5.75 -14.52 -0.09
CA LYS A 37 -6.80 -13.52 0.19
C LYS A 37 -8.18 -14.15 0.17
N GLN A 38 -8.94 -13.88 1.22
CA GLN A 38 -10.33 -14.27 1.38
C GLN A 38 -11.15 -13.03 1.78
N TYR A 39 -12.33 -12.90 1.20
CA TYR A 39 -13.24 -11.78 1.43
C TYR A 39 -14.62 -12.32 1.80
N ASN A 40 -15.31 -11.64 2.70
CA ASN A 40 -16.56 -12.13 3.29
C ASN A 40 -17.78 -11.87 2.40
N SER A 41 -17.65 -10.97 1.43
CA SER A 41 -18.73 -10.64 0.49
C SER A 41 -18.21 -10.21 -0.87
N ILE A 42 -19.09 -10.22 -1.87
CA ILE A 42 -18.78 -9.77 -3.24
C ILE A 42 -18.49 -8.26 -3.25
N GLU A 43 -19.18 -7.50 -2.42
CA GLU A 43 -18.98 -6.06 -2.26
C GLU A 43 -17.59 -5.76 -1.69
N GLU A 44 -17.16 -6.53 -0.66
CA GLU A 44 -15.81 -6.42 -0.12
C GLU A 44 -14.76 -6.78 -1.18
N GLU A 45 -14.94 -7.90 -1.88
CA GLU A 45 -14.02 -8.30 -2.95
C GLU A 45 -13.92 -7.22 -4.04
N THR A 46 -15.05 -6.64 -4.43
CA THR A 46 -15.10 -5.58 -5.46
C THR A 46 -14.36 -4.33 -5.00
N ALA A 47 -14.54 -3.91 -3.75
CA ALA A 47 -13.81 -2.79 -3.17
C ALA A 47 -12.30 -3.08 -3.11
N ARG A 48 -11.91 -4.28 -2.68
CA ARG A 48 -10.52 -4.73 -2.58
C ARG A 48 -9.83 -4.80 -3.95
N ARG A 49 -10.54 -5.31 -4.95
CA ARG A 49 -10.08 -5.32 -6.34
C ARG A 49 -9.89 -3.92 -6.89
N THR A 50 -10.82 -2.99 -6.60
CA THR A 50 -10.69 -1.59 -7.03
C THR A 50 -9.43 -0.94 -6.47
N ILE A 51 -9.13 -1.18 -5.18
CA ILE A 51 -7.89 -0.70 -4.55
C ILE A 51 -6.66 -1.34 -5.19
N TRP A 52 -6.72 -2.65 -5.46
CA TRP A 52 -5.64 -3.38 -6.10
C TRP A 52 -5.33 -2.89 -7.51
N GLU A 53 -6.34 -2.64 -8.35
CA GLU A 53 -6.15 -2.10 -9.70
C GLU A 53 -5.56 -0.68 -9.64
N ALA A 54 -6.02 0.16 -8.71
CA ALA A 54 -5.45 1.49 -8.49
C ALA A 54 -3.97 1.43 -8.06
N ASN A 55 -3.62 0.50 -7.16
CA ASN A 55 -2.23 0.29 -6.75
C ASN A 55 -1.37 -0.29 -7.88
N LEU A 56 -1.92 -1.18 -8.73
CA LEU A 56 -1.23 -1.71 -9.90
C LEU A 56 -0.89 -0.58 -10.89
N ALA A 57 -1.85 0.28 -11.20
CA ALA A 57 -1.63 1.44 -12.07
C ALA A 57 -0.57 2.38 -11.50
N LYS A 58 -0.60 2.62 -10.18
CA LYS A 58 0.44 3.40 -9.48
C LYS A 58 1.83 2.78 -9.62
N ILE A 59 1.94 1.46 -9.43
CA ILE A 59 3.21 0.72 -9.57
C ILE A 59 3.75 0.84 -10.99
N GLN A 60 2.91 0.60 -12.00
CA GLN A 60 3.30 0.68 -13.41
C GLN A 60 3.81 2.07 -13.77
N LYS A 61 3.05 3.12 -13.41
CA LYS A 61 3.48 4.51 -13.64
C LYS A 61 4.82 4.81 -12.97
N HIS A 62 4.95 4.47 -11.69
CA HIS A 62 6.18 4.74 -10.94
C HIS A 62 7.39 4.02 -11.54
N ASN A 63 7.23 2.77 -11.98
CA ASN A 63 8.35 2.00 -12.54
C ASN A 63 8.78 2.52 -13.92
N VAL A 64 7.84 3.01 -14.74
CA VAL A 64 8.21 3.74 -15.97
C VAL A 64 9.01 5.00 -15.63
N GLU A 65 8.59 5.75 -14.62
CA GLU A 65 9.33 6.94 -14.15
C GLU A 65 10.71 6.55 -13.58
N ALA A 66 10.84 5.40 -12.91
CA ALA A 66 12.11 4.88 -12.43
C ALA A 66 13.06 4.48 -13.57
N ASP A 67 12.54 3.86 -14.64
CA ASP A 67 13.32 3.52 -15.84
C ASP A 67 13.82 4.77 -16.58
N LEU A 68 13.10 5.89 -16.45
CA LEU A 68 13.51 7.21 -16.93
C LEU A 68 14.49 7.92 -15.98
N GLY A 69 14.88 7.30 -14.86
CA GLY A 69 15.80 7.87 -13.87
C GLY A 69 15.20 8.94 -12.95
N ILE A 70 13.87 9.08 -12.91
CA ILE A 70 13.18 10.04 -12.03
C ILE A 70 13.19 9.54 -10.58
N HIS A 71 13.09 8.22 -10.39
CA HIS A 71 13.14 7.57 -9.08
C HIS A 71 14.35 6.65 -8.98
N THR A 72 14.92 6.55 -7.78
CA THR A 72 16.06 5.67 -7.47
C THR A 72 15.64 4.29 -6.98
N TYR A 73 14.34 3.99 -7.02
CA TYR A 73 13.75 2.73 -6.56
C TYR A 73 12.57 2.33 -7.44
N THR A 74 12.12 1.10 -7.29
CA THR A 74 10.95 0.55 -7.98
C THR A 74 9.91 0.09 -6.96
N LEU A 75 8.66 0.04 -7.39
CA LEU A 75 7.56 -0.55 -6.64
C LEU A 75 7.23 -1.94 -7.18
N GLY A 76 6.69 -2.79 -6.31
CA GLY A 76 6.24 -4.14 -6.67
C GLY A 76 4.92 -4.46 -5.99
N MET A 77 4.07 -5.21 -6.68
CA MET A 77 2.84 -5.71 -6.09
C MET A 77 3.18 -6.74 -5.00
N ASN A 78 2.61 -6.56 -3.81
CA ASN A 78 2.86 -7.42 -2.65
C ASN A 78 1.55 -7.69 -1.90
N ARG A 79 1.60 -8.43 -0.78
CA ARG A 79 0.42 -8.82 0.01
C ARG A 79 -0.46 -7.66 0.50
N PHE A 80 0.02 -6.42 0.46
CA PHE A 80 -0.72 -5.21 0.83
C PHE A 80 -1.36 -4.50 -0.37
N GLY A 81 -1.30 -5.11 -1.55
CA GLY A 81 -1.79 -4.53 -2.80
C GLY A 81 -3.27 -4.17 -2.81
N ASP A 82 -4.09 -4.84 -2.01
CA ASP A 82 -5.53 -4.60 -1.85
C ASP A 82 -5.87 -3.68 -0.66
N MET A 83 -4.87 -3.02 -0.10
CA MET A 83 -5.04 -2.09 1.02
C MET A 83 -4.76 -0.64 0.60
N THR A 84 -5.51 0.28 1.17
CA THR A 84 -5.17 1.69 1.12
C THR A 84 -3.98 1.99 2.03
N ASN A 85 -3.29 3.11 1.78
CA ASN A 85 -2.20 3.54 2.66
C ASN A 85 -2.68 3.79 4.11
N GLU A 86 -3.89 4.28 4.29
CA GLU A 86 -4.48 4.50 5.61
C GLU A 86 -4.73 3.18 6.35
N GLU A 87 -5.29 2.18 5.67
CA GLU A 87 -5.48 0.84 6.23
C GLU A 87 -4.14 0.20 6.60
N PHE A 88 -3.15 0.28 5.70
CA PHE A 88 -1.81 -0.26 5.94
C PHE A 88 -1.18 0.40 7.17
N ARG A 89 -1.23 1.73 7.27
CA ARG A 89 -0.70 2.46 8.44
C ARG A 89 -1.44 2.07 9.72
N LYS A 90 -2.75 1.90 9.68
CA LYS A 90 -3.55 1.53 10.85
C LYS A 90 -3.20 0.13 11.37
N GLN A 91 -2.90 -0.82 10.48
CA GLN A 91 -2.65 -2.22 10.84
C GLN A 91 -1.18 -2.53 11.11
N MET A 92 -0.27 -1.98 10.28
CA MET A 92 1.15 -2.37 10.26
C MET A 92 2.07 -1.35 10.93
N ASN A 93 1.57 -0.16 11.30
CA ASN A 93 2.36 0.82 12.04
C ASN A 93 1.97 0.84 13.53
N GLY A 94 2.83 0.30 14.38
CA GLY A 94 2.64 0.25 15.83
C GLY A 94 3.34 1.38 16.61
N PHE A 95 4.11 2.25 15.95
CA PHE A 95 4.90 3.26 16.63
C PHE A 95 4.00 4.35 17.25
N LYS A 96 4.13 4.55 18.56
CA LYS A 96 3.46 5.60 19.31
C LYS A 96 4.51 6.39 20.07
N ILE A 97 4.71 7.65 19.67
CA ILE A 97 5.57 8.56 20.42
C ILE A 97 4.88 8.91 21.75
N SER A 98 5.59 8.83 22.86
CA SER A 98 5.07 9.30 24.15
C SER A 98 5.60 10.70 24.44
N ALA A 99 4.75 11.60 24.96
CA ALA A 99 5.16 12.94 25.38
C ALA A 99 6.21 12.93 26.53
N LYS A 100 6.41 11.79 27.18
CA LYS A 100 7.46 11.59 28.19
C LYS A 100 8.83 11.26 27.57
N ASP A 101 8.87 10.85 26.30
CA ASP A 101 10.12 10.58 25.58
C ASP A 101 10.76 11.88 25.05
N GLU A 102 9.98 12.95 24.88
CA GLU A 102 10.49 14.27 24.45
C GLU A 102 11.33 14.98 25.54
N SER A 103 11.16 14.62 26.82
CA SER A 103 11.82 15.30 27.95
C SER A 103 13.07 14.59 28.49
N PHE A 104 13.52 13.51 27.86
CA PHE A 104 14.76 12.84 28.25
C PHE A 104 15.96 13.31 27.41
N ASP A 105 16.53 14.42 27.86
CA ASP A 105 17.93 14.79 27.66
C ASP A 105 18.86 13.79 28.40
N ARG A 106 18.72 12.50 28.06
CA ARG A 106 19.53 11.39 28.57
C ARG A 106 20.29 10.76 27.42
N HIS A 107 21.21 11.53 26.87
CA HIS A 107 22.18 11.02 25.92
C HIS A 107 23.17 10.09 26.66
N THR A 108 22.88 8.78 26.67
CA THR A 108 23.80 7.76 27.22
C THR A 108 24.87 7.33 26.22
N PHE A 109 24.73 7.73 24.97
CA PHE A 109 25.72 7.43 23.92
C PHE A 109 26.86 8.45 23.95
N LEU A 110 28.07 7.96 24.23
CA LEU A 110 29.30 8.74 24.12
C LEU A 110 30.06 8.28 22.87
N ALA A 111 30.10 9.14 21.85
CA ALA A 111 30.89 8.87 20.66
C ALA A 111 32.39 8.82 21.03
N ARG A 112 33.09 7.78 20.58
CA ARG A 112 34.54 7.69 20.75
C ARG A 112 35.25 8.55 19.71
N ALA A 113 36.19 9.38 20.15
CA ALA A 113 37.10 10.08 19.25
C ALA A 113 38.10 9.09 18.61
N ASN A 114 38.55 9.39 17.39
CA ASN A 114 39.64 8.70 16.68
C ASN A 114 39.41 7.22 16.33
N VAL A 115 38.16 6.84 16.03
CA VAL A 115 37.85 5.50 15.50
C VAL A 115 37.68 5.58 13.99
N ALA A 116 38.40 4.73 13.25
CA ALA A 116 38.18 4.54 11.82
C ALA A 116 36.87 3.76 11.61
N ILE A 117 35.91 4.39 10.95
CA ILE A 117 34.60 3.80 10.64
C ILE A 117 34.65 3.35 9.17
N PRO A 118 34.24 2.11 8.86
CA PRO A 118 34.21 1.65 7.47
C PRO A 118 33.11 2.36 6.66
N ASP A 119 33.33 2.50 5.36
CA ASP A 119 32.39 3.16 4.43
C ASP A 119 31.05 2.41 4.30
N ALA A 120 31.04 1.09 4.53
CA ALA A 120 29.85 0.26 4.49
C ALA A 120 29.90 -0.88 5.53
N VAL A 121 28.75 -1.17 6.15
CA VAL A 121 28.59 -2.30 7.07
C VAL A 121 27.30 -3.04 6.76
N ASP A 122 27.41 -4.35 6.50
CA ASP A 122 26.28 -5.27 6.43
C ASP A 122 26.34 -6.31 7.55
N TRP A 123 25.47 -6.17 8.55
CA TRP A 123 25.40 -7.08 9.70
C TRP A 123 24.88 -8.48 9.36
N ARG A 124 24.20 -8.65 8.21
CA ARG A 124 23.72 -9.96 7.75
C ARG A 124 24.88 -10.89 7.46
N THR A 125 25.95 -10.36 6.85
CA THR A 125 27.19 -11.11 6.53
C THR A 125 27.96 -11.56 7.77
N LYS A 126 27.67 -10.94 8.91
CA LYS A 126 28.33 -11.19 10.20
C LYS A 126 27.52 -12.09 11.14
N GLY A 127 26.33 -12.54 10.72
CA GLY A 127 25.47 -13.41 11.53
C GLY A 127 24.72 -12.72 12.66
N TYR A 128 24.67 -11.37 12.69
CA TYR A 128 23.96 -10.61 13.74
C TYR A 128 22.49 -10.33 13.40
N VAL A 129 22.03 -10.71 12.21
CA VAL A 129 20.67 -10.47 11.74
C VAL A 129 19.91 -11.79 11.67
N THR A 130 18.84 -11.90 12.45
CA THR A 130 17.92 -13.05 12.39
C THR A 130 17.10 -13.06 11.11
N PRO A 131 16.47 -14.18 10.74
CA PRO A 131 15.51 -14.21 9.64
C PRO A 131 14.41 -13.15 9.78
N ILE A 132 13.93 -12.64 8.65
CA ILE A 132 12.83 -11.67 8.58
C ILE A 132 11.58 -12.31 9.19
N LYS A 133 10.87 -11.54 10.02
CA LYS A 133 9.62 -11.95 10.65
C LYS A 133 8.44 -11.20 10.03
N ASP A 134 7.25 -11.76 10.22
CA ASP A 134 5.98 -11.12 9.87
C ASP A 134 5.29 -10.63 11.15
N GLN A 135 4.82 -9.39 11.14
CA GLN A 135 4.16 -8.76 12.29
C GLN A 135 2.62 -8.71 12.14
N GLY A 136 2.07 -9.10 10.99
CA GLY A 136 0.67 -8.89 10.65
C GLY A 136 -0.24 -10.08 10.97
N GLN A 137 -0.60 -10.17 12.26
CA GLN A 137 -1.20 -11.25 13.09
C GLN A 137 -0.23 -12.30 13.60
#